data_AF-A0A954VQ87-F1
#
_entry.id   AF-A0A954VQ87-F1
#
_cell.length_a   1.000
_cell.length_b   1.000
_cell.length_c   1.000
_cell.angle_alpha   90.00
_cell.angle_beta   90.00
_cell.angle_gamma   90.00
#
_symmetry.space_group_name_H-M   'P 1'
#
loop_
_entity.id
_entity.type
_entity.pdbx_description
1 polymer ?
#
loop_
_entity_poly.entity_id
_entity_poly.type
_entity_poly.pdbx_seq_one_letter_code
_entity_poly.pdbx_strand_id
1 'polypeptide(L)'
;MQLDDELCVCFHVTWRKVINYARIHKIRVPSQLSECESAGTGCGWCRRALERVTARVQQQEPNVEQLELWLQDVYPRSEEYLAGRRAHIDAGLGAPPPD
;
A
#
# COMPACT_ATOMS: atom_id res chain seq x y z
N MET A 1 -6.15 -5.06 8.12
CA MET A 1 -6.09 -3.63 7.71
C MET A 1 -7.49 -3.10 7.45
N GLN A 2 -7.66 -1.78 7.48
CA GLN A 2 -8.84 -1.04 6.99
C GLN A 2 -8.44 -0.05 5.89
N LEU A 3 -9.44 0.50 5.19
CA LEU A 3 -9.21 1.42 4.06
C LEU A 3 -8.48 2.71 4.47
N ASP A 4 -8.73 3.21 5.67
CA ASP A 4 -8.15 4.46 6.16
C ASP A 4 -6.83 4.26 6.91
N ASP A 5 -6.38 3.01 7.07
CA ASP A 5 -5.02 2.72 7.55
C ASP A 5 -3.97 3.15 6.50
N GLU A 6 -2.77 3.46 6.98
CA GLU A 6 -1.62 3.79 6.13
C GLU A 6 -1.08 2.55 5.42
N LEU A 7 -1.16 2.54 4.09
CA LEU A 7 -0.41 1.60 3.26
C LEU A 7 1.07 1.99 3.25
N CYS A 8 1.36 3.26 2.99
CA CYS A 8 2.71 3.79 2.93
C CYS A 8 3.00 4.69 4.12
N VAL A 9 3.49 4.11 5.20
CA VAL A 9 3.83 4.82 6.45
C VAL A 9 4.92 5.88 6.25
N CYS A 10 5.80 5.72 5.26
CA CYS A 10 6.85 6.72 4.99
C CYS A 10 6.28 8.06 4.50
N PHE A 11 5.17 8.03 3.78
CA PHE A 11 4.59 9.20 3.11
C PHE A 11 3.12 9.39 3.49
N HIS A 12 2.67 8.71 4.56
CA HIS A 12 1.31 8.80 5.11
C HIS A 12 0.19 8.57 4.08
N VAL A 13 0.38 7.61 3.17
CA VAL A 13 -0.59 7.32 2.10
C VAL A 13 -1.49 6.15 2.51
N THR A 14 -2.80 6.37 2.57
CA THR A 14 -3.78 5.35 2.97
C THR A 14 -4.11 4.34 1.86
N TRP A 15 -4.61 3.17 2.25
CA TRP A 15 -5.12 2.17 1.29
C TRP A 15 -6.20 2.76 0.38
N ARG A 16 -7.16 3.50 0.95
CA ARG A 16 -8.25 4.16 0.22
C ARG A 16 -7.70 5.05 -0.90
N LYS A 17 -6.70 5.86 -0.58
CA LYS A 17 -6.09 6.78 -1.54
C LYS A 17 -5.39 6.04 -2.68
N VAL A 18 -4.53 5.07 -2.36
CA VAL A 18 -3.79 4.30 -3.37
C VAL A 18 -4.74 3.54 -4.29
N ILE A 19 -5.75 2.86 -3.75
CA ILE A 19 -6.71 2.07 -4.55
C ILE A 19 -7.52 2.99 -5.47
N ASN A 20 -8.00 4.13 -4.95
CA ASN A 20 -8.72 5.11 -5.76
C ASN A 20 -7.85 5.72 -6.86
N TYR A 21 -6.61 6.09 -6.53
CA TYR A 21 -5.64 6.60 -7.50
C TYR A 21 -5.37 5.56 -8.59
N ALA A 22 -5.11 4.31 -8.20
CA ALA A 22 -4.85 3.21 -9.13
C ALA A 22 -5.99 3.00 -10.14
N ARG A 23 -7.24 3.09 -9.65
CA ARG A 23 -8.44 2.99 -10.48
C ARG A 23 -8.61 4.18 -11.43
N ILE A 24 -8.55 5.41 -10.90
CA ILE A 24 -8.79 6.64 -11.67
C ILE A 24 -7.74 6.80 -12.76
N HIS A 25 -6.46 6.58 -12.43
CA HIS A 25 -5.34 6.73 -13.35
C HIS A 25 -5.05 5.47 -14.17
N LYS A 26 -5.86 4.41 -14.03
CA LYS A 26 -5.74 3.13 -14.76
C LYS A 26 -4.31 2.58 -14.74
N ILE A 27 -3.74 2.50 -13.54
CA ILE A 27 -2.36 2.10 -13.32
C ILE A 27 -2.10 0.70 -13.87
N ARG A 28 -1.05 0.59 -14.69
CA ARG A 28 -0.69 -0.66 -15.39
C ARG A 28 0.42 -1.41 -14.69
N VAL A 29 1.38 -0.68 -14.12
CA VAL A 29 2.52 -1.26 -13.41
C VAL A 29 2.66 -0.63 -12.02
N PRO A 30 3.09 -1.41 -11.00
CA PRO A 30 3.13 -0.93 -9.61
C PRO A 30 4.03 0.29 -9.40
N SER A 31 5.09 0.44 -10.19
CA SER A 31 6.02 1.58 -10.07
C SER A 31 5.36 2.93 -10.35
N GLN A 32 4.27 2.99 -11.12
CA GLN A 32 3.53 4.24 -11.35
C GLN A 32 2.82 4.75 -10.09
N LEU A 33 2.63 3.90 -9.07
CA LEU A 33 2.05 4.36 -7.80
C LEU A 33 2.99 5.27 -7.01
N SER A 34 4.25 5.43 -7.42
CA SER A 34 5.11 6.50 -6.89
C SER A 34 4.60 7.90 -7.25
N GLU A 35 3.79 8.04 -8.30
CA GLU A 35 3.12 9.30 -8.63
C GLU A 35 1.97 9.63 -7.65
N CYS A 36 1.55 8.64 -6.84
CA CYS A 36 0.66 8.82 -5.70
C CYS A 36 1.50 9.14 -4.44
N GLU A 37 1.88 10.41 -4.28
CA GLU A 37 2.61 10.90 -3.10
C GLU A 37 3.89 10.12 -2.76
N SER A 38 4.65 9.73 -3.78
CA SER A 38 5.90 8.97 -3.61
C SER A 38 5.71 7.58 -2.99
N ALA A 39 4.50 7.03 -2.95
CA ALA A 39 4.27 5.70 -2.38
C ALA A 39 5.23 4.64 -2.97
N GLY A 40 5.93 3.91 -2.09
CA GLY A 40 6.87 2.86 -2.48
C GLY A 40 8.33 3.31 -2.72
N THR A 41 8.64 4.61 -2.68
CA THR A 41 10.02 5.10 -2.91
C THR A 41 10.87 5.23 -1.64
N GLY A 42 10.26 5.18 -0.44
CA GLY A 42 10.96 5.16 0.85
C GLY A 42 11.51 3.76 1.19
N CYS A 43 11.25 3.28 2.41
CA CYS A 43 11.77 1.98 2.90
C CYS A 43 11.38 0.73 2.10
N GLY A 44 10.48 0.83 1.12
CA GLY A 44 10.10 -0.26 0.24
C GLY A 44 9.16 -1.32 0.83
N TRP A 45 8.88 -1.29 2.14
CA TRP A 45 7.98 -2.24 2.82
C TRP A 45 6.64 -2.42 2.08
N CYS A 46 6.04 -1.31 1.65
CA CYS A 46 4.74 -1.33 0.99
C CYS A 46 4.75 -1.78 -0.49
N ARG A 47 5.91 -2.06 -1.11
CA ARG A 47 5.96 -2.39 -2.56
C ARG A 47 5.14 -3.63 -2.93
N ARG A 48 5.17 -4.67 -2.08
CA ARG A 48 4.32 -5.87 -2.27
C ARG A 48 2.83 -5.57 -2.14
N ALA A 49 2.47 -4.60 -1.31
CA ALA A 49 1.10 -4.13 -1.22
C ALA A 49 0.67 -3.38 -2.49
N LEU A 50 1.53 -2.50 -3.01
CA LEU A 50 1.30 -1.79 -4.27
C LEU A 50 1.10 -2.74 -5.45
N GLU A 51 1.92 -3.79 -5.55
CA GLU A 51 1.76 -4.85 -6.55
C GLU A 51 0.37 -5.50 -6.51
N ARG A 52 -0.09 -5.86 -5.31
CA ARG A 52 -1.41 -6.49 -5.11
C ARG A 52 -2.55 -5.53 -5.42
N VAL A 53 -2.42 -4.25 -5.07
CA VAL A 53 -3.42 -3.22 -5.42
C VAL A 53 -3.51 -3.06 -6.94
N THR A 54 -2.37 -2.93 -7.64
CA THR A 54 -2.34 -2.83 -9.11
C THR A 54 -3.00 -4.04 -9.76
N ALA A 55 -2.67 -5.26 -9.34
CA ALA A 55 -3.29 -6.46 -9.87
C ALA A 55 -4.82 -6.50 -9.63
N ARG A 56 -5.27 -6.11 -8.42
CA ARG A 56 -6.69 -6.13 -8.06
C ARG A 56 -7.52 -5.17 -8.89
N VAL A 57 -7.08 -3.92 -9.06
CA VAL A 57 -7.84 -2.91 -9.82
C VAL A 57 -7.91 -3.22 -11.32
N GLN A 58 -7.04 -4.09 -11.84
CA GLN A 58 -7.08 -4.55 -13.24
C GLN A 58 -8.05 -5.72 -13.45
N GLN A 59 -8.29 -6.54 -12.43
CA GLN A 59 -9.19 -7.70 -12.52
C GLN A 59 -10.66 -7.33 -12.36
N GLN A 60 -10.97 -6.37 -11.49
CA GLN A 60 -12.34 -6.04 -11.12
C GLN A 60 -12.45 -4.58 -10.71
N GLU A 61 -13.55 -3.90 -11.10
CA GLU A 61 -13.87 -2.61 -10.50
C GLU A 61 -14.22 -2.81 -9.01
N PRO A 62 -13.46 -2.18 -8.11
CA PRO A 62 -13.65 -2.44 -6.69
C PRO A 62 -14.87 -1.69 -6.14
N ASN A 63 -15.73 -2.41 -5.44
CA ASN A 63 -16.70 -1.79 -4.52
C ASN A 63 -16.10 -1.69 -3.10
N VAL A 64 -16.59 -0.73 -2.30
CA VAL A 64 -15.98 -0.39 -1.00
C VAL A 64 -16.01 -1.56 -0.02
N GLU A 65 -17.15 -2.25 0.11
CA GLU A 65 -17.30 -3.39 1.03
C GLU A 65 -16.39 -4.56 0.66
N GLN A 66 -16.28 -4.88 -0.62
CA GLN A 66 -15.37 -5.92 -1.13
C GLN A 66 -13.90 -5.54 -0.96
N LEU A 67 -13.56 -4.25 -0.97
CA LEU A 67 -12.20 -3.81 -0.64
C LEU A 67 -11.89 -3.98 0.84
N GLU A 68 -12.82 -3.60 1.72
CA GLU A 68 -12.64 -3.77 3.17
C GLU A 68 -12.48 -5.24 3.53
N LEU A 69 -13.35 -6.12 3.02
CA LEU A 69 -13.24 -7.56 3.24
C LEU A 69 -11.90 -8.12 2.74
N TRP A 70 -11.47 -7.70 1.55
CA TRP A 70 -10.18 -8.12 1.00
C TRP A 70 -9.00 -7.64 1.84
N LEU A 71 -9.03 -6.40 2.34
CA LEU A 71 -7.97 -5.88 3.21
C LEU A 71 -7.91 -6.59 4.56
N GLN A 72 -9.07 -6.98 5.10
CA GLN A 72 -9.15 -7.73 6.36
C GLN A 72 -8.69 -9.18 6.21
N ASP A 73 -8.96 -9.81 5.05
CA ASP A 73 -8.55 -11.18 4.75
C ASP A 73 -7.05 -11.30 4.45
N VAL A 74 -6.50 -10.34 3.68
CA VAL A 74 -5.15 -10.48 3.10
C VAL A 74 -4.06 -9.79 3.92
N TYR A 75 -4.40 -8.77 4.72
CA TYR A 75 -3.42 -7.98 5.46
C TYR A 75 -3.67 -8.00 6.97
N PRO A 76 -2.59 -8.02 7.76
CA PRO A 76 -2.68 -8.02 9.22
C PRO A 76 -3.30 -6.71 9.75
N ARG A 77 -3.54 -6.63 11.05
CA ARG A 77 -4.01 -5.37 11.68
C ARG A 77 -2.93 -4.29 11.63
N SER A 78 -3.31 -3.04 11.87
CA SER A 78 -2.42 -1.87 11.77
C SER A 78 -1.16 -1.98 12.61
N GLU A 79 -1.31 -2.35 13.87
CA GLU A 79 -0.18 -2.56 14.78
C GLU A 79 0.82 -3.60 14.25
N GLU A 80 0.31 -4.73 13.74
CA GLU A 80 1.12 -5.82 13.19
C GLU A 80 1.80 -5.43 11.87
N TYR A 81 1.12 -4.66 11.01
CA TYR A 81 1.71 -4.13 9.78
C TYR A 81 2.86 -3.17 10.06
N LEU A 82 2.71 -2.30 11.07
CA LEU A 82 3.76 -1.39 11.54
C LEU A 82 4.94 -2.13 12.17
N ALA A 83 4.66 -3.16 12.98
CA ALA A 83 5.69 -4.02 13.54
C ALA A 83 6.49 -4.75 12.45
N GLY A 84 5.82 -5.26 11.41
CA GLY A 84 6.47 -5.87 10.25
C GLY A 84 7.36 -4.88 9.49
N ARG A 85 6.90 -3.64 9.31
CA ARG A 85 7.72 -2.56 8.71
C ARG A 85 8.97 -2.29 9.54
N ARG A 86 8.84 -2.21 10.87
CA ARG A 86 9.98 -1.99 11.77
C ARG A 86 11.01 -3.10 11.58
N ALA A 87 10.57 -4.37 11.64
CA ALA A 87 11.45 -5.52 11.44
C ALA A 87 12.15 -5.51 10.06
N HIS A 88 11.44 -5.10 8.99
CA HIS A 88 12.03 -4.94 7.65
C HIS A 88 13.16 -3.90 7.62
N ILE A 89 12.98 -2.77 8.31
CA ILE A 89 14.01 -1.71 8.41
C ILE A 89 15.18 -2.19 9.27
N ASP A 90 14.91 -2.81 10.42
CA ASP A 90 15.95 -3.31 11.34
C ASP A 90 16.80 -4.42 10.70
N ALA A 91 16.21 -5.20 9.78
CA ALA A 91 16.91 -6.19 8.97
C ALA A 91 17.73 -5.59 7.81
N GLY A 92 17.72 -4.26 7.62
CA GLY A 92 18.46 -3.58 6.55
C GLY A 92 17.86 -3.75 5.16
N LEU A 93 16.61 -4.20 5.03
CA LEU A 93 15.95 -4.44 3.74
C LEU A 93 15.37 -3.15 3.11
N GLY A 94 15.55 -2.01 3.77
CA GLY A 94 15.26 -0.68 3.25
C GLY A 94 15.43 0.38 4.32
N ALA A 95 15.48 1.64 3.89
CA ALA A 95 15.64 2.79 4.78
C ALA A 95 14.45 3.76 4.62
N PRO A 96 13.90 4.31 5.71
CA PRO A 96 12.94 5.42 5.59
C PRO A 96 13.56 6.60 4.83
N PRO A 97 12.73 7.46 4.19
CA PRO A 97 13.24 8.69 3.60
C PRO A 97 13.92 9.57 4.67
N PRO A 98 14.88 10.42 4.29
CA PRO A 98 15.45 11.40 5.21
C PRO A 98 14.37 12.39 5.66
N ASP A 99 14.53 12.92 6.88
CA ASP A 99 13.69 13.97 7.46
C ASP A 99 13.82 15.30 6.70
#